data_AF-A0ABD2BH29-F1
#
_entry.id   AF-A0ABD2BH29-F1
#
_cell.length_a   1.000
_cell.length_b   1.000
_cell.length_c   1.000
_cell.angle_alpha   90.00
_cell.angle_beta   90.00
_cell.angle_gamma   90.00
#
_symmetry.space_group_name_H-M   'P 1'
#
loop_
_entity.id
_entity.type
_entity.pdbx_description
1 polymer ?
#
loop_
_entity_poly.entity_id
_entity_poly.type
_entity_poly.pdbx_seq_one_letter_code
_entity_poly.pdbx_strand_id
1 'polypeptide(L)'
;MRKGSKIINLFETLKEKQPTFQNPIVTIGGDSNLPNLGISVIDKATLIREVSIVFNVAATVKFNKTIKLATAINVQSVRDLINLSKEMSKLKNFIHVSTAYINFLQNPIEEKFYDPPIDDDKLINLMNSMNEIARRYYTTVRNTFRKPIRRWVNNTHGLTRITANVLMGLMRTHHDDSSVKLDFVLRDMIANGIIASAWNTANNPRSKEEFPIYNYVSNDKLITLGEFIEMILKYGELIPSEKTIWCHNFKMTKYRLVYLFYVYFLHLLPALIINMIAVCAGIRKYILKDPIETLPQGRIN
;
A
#
# COMPACT_ATOMS: atom_id res chain seq x y z
N MET A 1 13.86 25.33 21.54
CA MET A 1 14.78 24.18 21.60
C MET A 1 14.01 22.91 21.28
N ARG A 2 14.23 22.32 20.09
CA ARG A 2 13.56 21.06 19.69
C ARG A 2 14.19 19.92 20.50
N LYS A 3 13.42 19.25 21.38
CA LYS A 3 13.82 17.92 21.90
C LYS A 3 14.01 17.02 20.67
N GLY A 4 15.25 16.65 20.39
CA GLY A 4 15.58 15.78 19.25
C GLY A 4 14.70 14.54 19.30
N SER A 5 13.88 14.31 18.27
CA SER A 5 13.07 13.10 18.19
C SER A 5 14.06 11.92 18.14
N LYS A 6 14.12 11.12 19.20
CA LYS A 6 14.93 9.91 19.25
C LYS A 6 14.53 9.06 18.04
N ILE A 7 15.46 8.78 17.13
CA ILE A 7 15.20 7.88 16.00
C ILE A 7 14.95 6.51 16.62
N ILE A 8 13.68 6.09 16.63
CA ILE A 8 13.30 4.77 17.13
C ILE A 8 13.86 3.76 16.15
N ASN A 9 14.76 2.90 16.63
CA ASN A 9 15.23 1.77 15.85
C ASN A 9 14.16 0.68 15.94
N LEU A 10 13.54 0.31 14.82
CA LEU A 10 12.42 -0.63 14.77
C LEU A 10 12.69 -1.94 15.54
N PHE A 11 13.93 -2.39 15.51
CA PHE A 11 14.34 -3.65 16.14
C PHE A 11 15.02 -3.45 17.50
N GLU A 12 14.93 -2.27 18.14
CA GLU A 12 15.56 -2.01 19.44
C GLU A 12 15.09 -3.01 20.51
N THR A 13 13.78 -3.14 20.70
CA THR A 13 13.22 -4.12 21.64
C THR A 13 13.57 -5.56 21.28
N LEU A 14 13.69 -5.88 19.99
CA LEU A 14 14.09 -7.23 19.54
C LEU A 14 15.57 -7.47 19.85
N LYS A 15 16.45 -6.49 19.62
CA LYS A 15 17.87 -6.54 19.96
C LYS A 15 18.10 -6.66 21.46
N GLU A 16 17.32 -5.96 22.27
CA GLU A 16 17.38 -6.05 23.74
C GLU A 16 16.98 -7.44 24.24
N LYS A 17 15.89 -8.01 23.69
CA LYS A 17 15.37 -9.31 24.13
C LYS A 17 16.09 -10.52 23.51
N GLN A 18 16.59 -10.37 22.30
CA GLN A 18 17.30 -11.41 21.54
C GLN A 18 18.45 -10.76 20.75
N PRO A 19 19.61 -10.55 21.39
CA PRO A 19 20.75 -9.88 20.74
C PRO A 19 21.23 -10.57 19.46
N THR A 20 21.08 -11.90 19.38
CA THR A 20 21.52 -12.74 18.25
C THR A 20 20.42 -13.05 17.24
N PHE A 21 19.32 -12.27 17.21
CA PHE A 21 18.17 -12.52 16.33
C PHE A 21 18.53 -12.57 14.83
N GLN A 22 19.69 -12.04 14.45
CA GLN A 22 20.20 -12.01 13.07
C GLN A 22 20.83 -13.34 12.65
N ASN A 23 21.42 -14.10 13.59
CA ASN A 23 22.10 -15.37 13.31
C ASN A 23 21.23 -16.38 12.53
N PRO A 24 19.92 -16.57 12.85
CA PRO A 24 19.07 -17.49 12.09
C PRO A 24 18.57 -16.92 10.76
N ILE A 25 18.90 -15.68 10.37
CA ILE A 25 18.39 -15.05 9.17
C ILE A 25 19.30 -15.40 7.98
N VAL A 26 18.75 -16.11 7.00
CA VAL A 26 19.42 -16.38 5.72
C VAL A 26 18.68 -15.64 4.61
N THR A 27 19.43 -14.86 3.82
CA THR A 27 18.89 -14.14 2.66
C THR A 27 19.07 -14.94 1.39
N ILE A 28 18.01 -15.08 0.59
CA ILE A 28 18.06 -15.71 -0.73
C ILE A 28 17.73 -14.64 -1.78
N GLY A 29 18.57 -14.54 -2.81
CA GLY A 29 18.33 -13.66 -3.94
C GLY A 29 17.23 -14.20 -4.86
N GLY A 30 16.36 -13.33 -5.34
CA GLY A 30 15.30 -13.67 -6.29
C GLY A 30 14.64 -12.44 -6.89
N ASP A 31 14.00 -12.63 -8.05
CA ASP A 31 13.16 -11.65 -8.73
C ASP A 31 11.89 -12.34 -9.22
N SER A 32 10.74 -11.95 -8.66
CA SER A 32 9.41 -12.47 -9.01
C SER A 32 9.01 -12.24 -10.47
N ASN A 33 9.73 -11.40 -11.22
CA ASN A 33 9.51 -11.20 -12.66
C ASN A 33 10.28 -12.17 -13.55
N LEU A 34 11.21 -12.92 -12.97
CA LEU A 34 12.02 -13.89 -13.71
C LEU A 34 11.45 -15.31 -13.53
N PRO A 35 11.68 -16.20 -14.51
CA PRO A 35 11.32 -17.61 -14.39
C PRO A 35 11.88 -18.23 -13.10
N ASN A 36 11.12 -19.13 -12.49
CA ASN A 36 11.50 -19.79 -11.23
C ASN A 36 11.83 -18.78 -10.11
N LEU A 37 11.14 -17.63 -10.08
CA LEU A 37 11.33 -16.55 -9.12
C LEU A 37 12.74 -15.93 -9.14
N GLY A 38 13.54 -16.18 -10.18
CA GLY A 38 14.93 -15.73 -10.26
C GLY A 38 15.86 -16.32 -9.18
N ILE A 39 15.45 -17.41 -8.54
CA ILE A 39 16.21 -18.06 -7.46
C ILE A 39 17.31 -18.95 -8.05
N SER A 40 18.49 -18.95 -7.44
CA SER A 40 19.59 -19.82 -7.86
C SER A 40 19.25 -21.30 -7.64
N VAL A 41 19.83 -22.21 -8.42
CA VAL A 41 19.58 -23.66 -8.28
C VAL A 41 19.98 -24.17 -6.88
N ILE A 42 21.05 -23.61 -6.32
CA ILE A 42 21.57 -23.98 -4.99
C ILE A 42 20.59 -23.54 -3.89
N ASP A 43 20.08 -22.30 -3.98
CA ASP A 43 19.11 -21.79 -3.03
C ASP A 43 17.77 -22.52 -3.16
N LYS A 44 17.35 -22.83 -4.40
CA LYS A 44 16.15 -23.63 -4.66
C LYS A 44 16.24 -24.99 -3.95
N ALA A 45 17.37 -25.69 -4.08
CA ALA A 45 17.58 -26.97 -3.40
C ALA A 45 17.56 -26.83 -1.86
N THR A 46 18.12 -25.73 -1.34
CA THR A 46 18.10 -25.43 0.09
C THR A 46 16.67 -25.20 0.59
N LEU A 47 15.87 -24.42 -0.15
CA LEU A 47 14.46 -24.16 0.17
C LEU A 47 13.66 -25.46 0.19
N ILE A 48 13.82 -26.30 -0.84
CA ILE A 48 13.17 -27.62 -0.95
C ILE A 48 13.47 -28.51 0.26
N ARG A 49 14.72 -28.50 0.73
CA ARG A 49 15.17 -29.37 1.81
C ARG A 49 14.79 -28.88 3.20
N GLU A 50 14.77 -27.58 3.43
CA GLU A 50 14.71 -27.02 4.79
C GLU A 50 13.40 -26.31 5.15
N VAL A 51 12.65 -25.80 4.17
CA VAL A 51 11.48 -24.96 4.46
C VAL A 51 10.28 -25.79 4.87
N SER A 52 9.66 -25.39 5.98
CA SER A 52 8.44 -26.00 6.50
C SER A 52 7.23 -25.06 6.51
N ILE A 53 7.44 -23.75 6.47
CA ILE A 53 6.37 -22.76 6.44
C ILE A 53 6.74 -21.68 5.42
N VAL A 54 5.82 -21.38 4.52
CA VAL A 54 5.97 -20.34 3.51
C VAL A 54 4.97 -19.22 3.79
N PHE A 55 5.47 -18.00 3.95
CA PHE A 55 4.65 -16.79 3.99
C PHE A 55 4.86 -16.01 2.70
N ASN A 56 3.90 -16.07 1.79
CA ASN A 56 3.91 -15.26 0.57
C ASN A 56 3.26 -13.90 0.84
N VAL A 57 4.10 -12.90 1.10
CA VAL A 57 3.71 -11.49 1.33
C VAL A 57 4.22 -10.58 0.20
N ALA A 58 4.86 -11.15 -0.82
CA ALA A 58 5.39 -10.41 -1.95
C ALA A 58 4.26 -10.06 -2.92
N ALA A 59 4.04 -8.77 -3.16
CA ALA A 59 3.06 -8.29 -4.11
C ALA A 59 3.46 -6.91 -4.64
N THR A 60 3.09 -6.62 -5.89
CA THR A 60 3.00 -5.24 -6.36
C THR A 60 1.59 -4.71 -6.11
N VAL A 61 1.49 -3.82 -5.13
CA VAL A 61 0.30 -3.00 -4.89
C VAL A 61 0.42 -1.63 -5.55
N LYS A 62 1.43 -1.46 -6.43
CA LYS A 62 1.70 -0.21 -7.14
C LYS A 62 0.90 -0.15 -8.42
N PHE A 63 -0.10 0.72 -8.39
CA PHE A 63 -1.08 0.98 -9.44
C PHE A 63 -0.58 1.74 -10.67
N ASN A 64 0.68 2.18 -10.66
CA ASN A 64 1.35 2.81 -11.80
C ASN A 64 2.24 1.83 -12.57
N LYS A 65 2.20 0.54 -12.21
CA LYS A 65 2.89 -0.52 -12.94
C LYS A 65 2.02 -1.03 -14.08
N THR A 66 2.64 -1.56 -15.12
CA THR A 66 1.90 -2.12 -16.26
C THR A 66 1.15 -3.37 -15.81
N ILE A 67 0.02 -3.64 -16.46
CA ILE A 67 -0.78 -4.84 -16.16
C ILE A 67 0.04 -6.11 -16.37
N LYS A 68 0.94 -6.11 -17.36
CA LYS A 68 1.92 -7.18 -17.60
C LYS A 68 2.81 -7.43 -16.39
N LEU A 69 3.38 -6.38 -15.80
CA LEU A 69 4.19 -6.48 -14.59
C LEU A 69 3.36 -6.89 -13.36
N ALA A 70 2.13 -6.39 -13.24
CA ALA A 70 1.23 -6.76 -12.15
C ALA A 70 0.84 -8.24 -12.22
N THR A 71 0.57 -8.77 -13.41
CA THR A 71 0.29 -10.19 -13.63
C THR A 71 1.52 -11.06 -13.36
N ALA A 72 2.71 -10.64 -13.81
CA ALA A 72 3.94 -11.36 -13.53
C ALA A 72 4.17 -11.52 -12.02
N ILE A 73 4.05 -10.44 -11.25
CA ILE A 73 4.30 -10.45 -9.81
C ILE A 73 3.16 -11.09 -9.03
N ASN A 74 1.90 -10.69 -9.24
CA ASN A 74 0.80 -11.08 -8.36
C ASN A 74 0.11 -12.39 -8.76
N VAL A 75 0.31 -12.88 -9.99
CA VAL A 75 -0.32 -14.12 -10.48
C VAL A 75 0.76 -15.16 -10.76
N GLN A 76 1.67 -14.87 -11.69
CA GLN A 76 2.65 -15.86 -12.14
C GLN A 76 3.65 -16.23 -11.03
N SER A 77 4.17 -15.26 -10.28
CA SER A 77 5.10 -15.57 -9.19
C SER A 77 4.44 -16.36 -8.05
N VAL A 78 3.13 -16.16 -7.81
CA VAL A 78 2.39 -16.93 -6.81
C VAL A 78 2.27 -18.39 -7.28
N ARG A 79 1.96 -18.61 -8.56
CA ARG A 79 1.93 -19.94 -9.17
C ARG A 79 3.28 -20.63 -9.08
N ASP A 80 4.35 -19.95 -9.44
CA ASP A 80 5.72 -20.49 -9.38
C ASP A 80 6.13 -20.84 -7.95
N LEU A 81 5.77 -20.00 -6.96
CA LEU A 81 6.06 -20.26 -5.55
C LEU A 81 5.24 -21.42 -4.99
N ILE A 82 3.98 -21.60 -5.41
CA ILE A 82 3.16 -22.77 -5.08
C ILE A 82 3.79 -24.03 -5.65
N ASN A 83 4.24 -24.00 -6.92
CA ASN A 83 4.91 -25.14 -7.56
C ASN A 83 6.21 -25.51 -6.84
N LEU A 84 7.04 -24.51 -6.49
CA LEU A 84 8.23 -24.74 -5.67
C LEU A 84 7.89 -25.33 -4.30
N SER A 85 6.81 -24.85 -3.68
CA SER A 85 6.38 -25.30 -2.35
C SER A 85 5.90 -26.74 -2.38
N LYS A 86 5.30 -27.22 -3.48
CA LYS A 86 4.96 -28.65 -3.66
C LYS A 86 6.18 -29.57 -3.68
N GLU A 87 7.34 -29.06 -4.06
CA GLU A 87 8.61 -29.82 -4.04
C GLU A 87 9.21 -29.90 -2.62
N MET A 88 8.78 -29.04 -1.67
CA MET A 88 9.34 -28.98 -0.32
C MET A 88 8.90 -30.16 0.55
N SER A 89 9.85 -31.02 0.94
CA SER A 89 9.55 -32.26 1.67
C SER A 89 9.11 -32.03 3.12
N LYS A 90 9.45 -30.89 3.72
CA LYS A 90 9.11 -30.52 5.10
C LYS A 90 7.92 -29.57 5.20
N LEU A 91 7.26 -29.24 4.08
CA LEU A 91 6.20 -28.24 4.07
C LEU A 91 5.01 -28.66 4.93
N LYS A 92 4.67 -27.79 5.88
CA LYS A 92 3.52 -27.91 6.77
C LYS A 92 2.44 -26.89 6.44
N ASN A 93 2.84 -25.68 6.03
CA ASN A 93 1.88 -24.61 5.78
C ASN A 93 2.35 -23.63 4.71
N PHE A 94 1.42 -23.21 3.85
CA PHE A 94 1.61 -22.16 2.86
C PHE A 94 0.55 -21.08 3.09
N ILE A 95 1.01 -19.88 3.42
CA ILE A 95 0.15 -18.74 3.74
C ILE A 95 0.34 -17.70 2.64
N HIS A 96 -0.72 -17.42 1.89
CA HIS A 96 -0.74 -16.34 0.92
C HIS A 96 -1.48 -15.14 1.47
N VAL A 97 -0.84 -13.97 1.42
CA VAL A 97 -1.44 -12.71 1.83
C VAL A 97 -1.97 -12.00 0.59
N SER A 98 -3.28 -11.81 0.55
CA SER A 98 -3.97 -11.05 -0.48
C SER A 98 -4.64 -9.80 0.13
N THR A 99 -5.43 -9.09 -0.67
CA THR A 99 -6.13 -7.88 -0.27
C THR A 99 -7.62 -8.02 -0.60
N ALA A 100 -8.51 -7.64 0.32
CA ALA A 100 -9.95 -7.67 0.11
C ALA A 100 -10.44 -6.74 -1.03
N TYR A 101 -9.59 -5.88 -1.58
CA TYR A 101 -9.92 -5.03 -2.74
C TYR A 101 -10.29 -5.82 -4.00
N ILE A 102 -9.98 -7.11 -4.10
CA ILE A 102 -10.25 -7.89 -5.31
C ILE A 102 -11.76 -8.13 -5.50
N ASN A 103 -12.53 -8.19 -4.40
CA ASN A 103 -13.95 -8.55 -4.43
C ASN A 103 -14.87 -7.44 -3.87
N PHE A 104 -14.45 -6.17 -3.95
CA PHE A 104 -15.16 -5.02 -3.39
C PHE A 104 -16.58 -4.79 -3.94
N LEU A 105 -16.93 -5.44 -5.06
CA LEU A 105 -18.28 -5.43 -5.62
C LEU A 105 -19.23 -6.38 -4.88
N GLN A 106 -18.70 -7.30 -4.08
CA GLN A 106 -19.47 -8.26 -3.29
C GLN A 106 -19.81 -7.62 -1.94
N ASN A 107 -21.07 -7.72 -1.53
CA ASN A 107 -21.52 -7.21 -0.23
C ASN A 107 -22.59 -8.16 0.36
N PRO A 108 -22.29 -8.93 1.43
CA PRO A 108 -21.02 -8.94 2.16
C PRO A 108 -19.87 -9.61 1.38
N ILE A 109 -18.62 -9.31 1.77
CA ILE A 109 -17.45 -10.08 1.33
C ILE A 109 -17.32 -11.30 2.26
N GLU A 110 -17.40 -12.49 1.68
CA GLU A 110 -17.35 -13.76 2.39
C GLU A 110 -15.92 -14.33 2.39
N GLU A 111 -15.62 -15.21 3.35
CA GLU A 111 -14.35 -15.95 3.43
C GLU A 111 -14.34 -17.15 2.48
N LYS A 112 -14.46 -16.88 1.17
CA LYS A 112 -14.47 -17.92 0.13
C LYS A 112 -13.65 -17.51 -1.08
N PHE A 113 -13.28 -18.50 -1.89
CA PHE A 113 -12.77 -18.21 -3.23
C PHE A 113 -13.92 -17.75 -4.12
N TYR A 114 -13.64 -16.71 -4.89
CA TYR A 114 -14.54 -16.19 -5.90
C TYR A 114 -14.05 -16.65 -7.27
N ASP A 115 -14.98 -17.04 -8.14
CA ASP A 115 -14.64 -17.44 -9.49
C ASP A 115 -14.04 -16.24 -10.25
N PRO A 116 -12.81 -16.36 -10.76
CA PRO A 116 -12.21 -15.27 -11.51
C PRO A 116 -12.91 -15.13 -12.87
N PRO A 117 -13.05 -13.90 -13.40
CA PRO A 117 -13.67 -13.68 -14.70
C PRO A 117 -12.83 -14.22 -15.87
N ILE A 118 -11.53 -14.49 -15.62
CA ILE A 118 -10.60 -15.06 -16.58
C ILE A 118 -9.69 -16.05 -15.86
N ASP A 119 -9.45 -17.18 -16.51
CA ASP A 119 -8.49 -18.19 -16.09
C ASP A 119 -7.05 -17.64 -16.13
N ASP A 120 -6.20 -18.11 -15.22
CA ASP A 120 -4.84 -17.56 -15.05
C ASP A 120 -3.91 -17.92 -16.22
N ASP A 121 -4.06 -19.08 -16.89
CA ASP A 121 -3.33 -19.38 -18.12
C ASP A 121 -3.73 -18.45 -19.26
N LYS A 122 -5.04 -18.20 -19.41
CA LYS A 122 -5.54 -17.25 -20.42
C LYS A 122 -5.05 -15.83 -20.14
N LEU A 123 -5.04 -15.41 -18.88
CA LEU A 123 -4.54 -14.10 -18.48
C LEU A 123 -3.04 -13.94 -18.77
N ILE A 124 -2.22 -14.93 -18.41
CA ILE A 124 -0.77 -14.90 -18.65
C ILE A 124 -0.48 -14.84 -20.15
N ASN A 125 -1.13 -15.69 -20.94
CA ASN A 125 -0.96 -15.70 -22.39
C ASN A 125 -1.38 -14.37 -23.04
N LEU A 126 -2.50 -13.80 -22.61
CA LEU A 126 -2.95 -12.49 -23.06
C LEU A 126 -1.90 -11.41 -22.74
N MET A 127 -1.41 -11.36 -21.50
CA MET A 127 -0.39 -10.38 -21.09
C MET A 127 0.93 -10.53 -21.84
N ASN A 128 1.31 -11.75 -22.20
CA ASN A 128 2.50 -12.00 -23.02
C ASN A 128 2.35 -11.48 -24.44
N SER A 129 1.13 -11.51 -25.00
CA SER A 129 0.80 -11.03 -26.34
C SER A 129 0.59 -9.52 -26.46
N MET A 130 0.40 -8.80 -25.35
CA MET A 130 0.11 -7.36 -25.35
C MET A 130 1.37 -6.50 -25.46
N ASN A 131 1.34 -5.51 -26.36
CA ASN A 131 2.24 -4.35 -26.32
C ASN A 131 1.78 -3.39 -25.20
N GLU A 132 2.73 -2.87 -24.41
CA GLU A 132 2.42 -2.17 -23.15
C GLU A 132 1.49 -0.96 -23.35
N ILE A 133 0.26 -1.06 -22.85
CA ILE A 133 -0.63 0.08 -22.66
C ILE A 133 -1.00 0.16 -21.19
N ALA A 134 -0.52 1.23 -20.54
CA ALA A 134 -0.75 1.48 -19.12
C ALA A 134 -2.19 1.99 -18.89
N ARG A 135 -2.95 1.33 -18.00
CA ARG A 135 -4.18 1.89 -17.40
C ARG A 135 -4.06 1.89 -15.87
N ARG A 136 -4.47 3.00 -15.27
CA ARG A 136 -4.33 3.38 -13.84
C ARG A 136 -5.63 3.10 -13.08
N TYR A 137 -5.57 2.48 -11.89
CA TYR A 137 -6.65 2.42 -10.88
C TYR A 137 -6.06 2.29 -9.46
N TYR A 138 -6.71 2.71 -8.35
CA TYR A 138 -6.07 3.18 -7.09
C TYR A 138 -6.34 2.34 -5.78
N THR A 139 -5.44 2.32 -4.75
CA THR A 139 -5.75 2.10 -3.28
C THR A 139 -4.62 2.40 -2.22
N THR A 140 -4.91 2.36 -0.88
CA THR A 140 -4.02 2.75 0.29
C THR A 140 -4.14 1.86 1.57
N VAL A 141 -3.06 1.70 2.37
CA VAL A 141 -2.98 1.02 3.70
C VAL A 141 -2.28 1.91 4.77
N ARG A 142 -2.73 1.91 6.05
CA ARG A 142 -2.26 2.80 7.17
C ARG A 142 -1.28 2.11 8.19
N ASN A 143 -0.69 2.91 9.09
CA ASN A 143 0.41 2.58 10.02
C ASN A 143 0.07 1.67 11.23
N THR A 144 1.10 1.33 12.01
CA THR A 144 1.12 0.46 13.21
C THR A 144 0.36 1.04 14.42
N PHE A 145 -0.25 0.17 15.23
CA PHE A 145 -0.99 0.49 16.47
C PHE A 145 -0.07 0.90 17.61
N ARG A 146 1.00 0.13 17.87
CA ARG A 146 1.73 0.27 19.14
C ARG A 146 2.61 1.51 19.21
N LYS A 147 3.29 1.93 18.13
CA LYS A 147 4.03 3.21 17.99
C LYS A 147 4.25 3.54 16.50
N PRO A 148 4.02 4.78 16.02
CA PRO A 148 4.30 5.16 14.64
C PRO A 148 5.82 5.21 14.39
N ILE A 149 6.31 4.41 13.44
CA ILE A 149 7.72 4.39 13.03
C ILE A 149 7.93 5.41 11.90
N ARG A 150 8.91 6.30 12.07
CA ARG A 150 9.27 7.31 11.07
C ARG A 150 9.70 6.61 9.77
N ARG A 151 9.19 7.07 8.61
CA ARG A 151 9.42 6.54 7.24
C ARG A 151 8.77 5.19 6.90
N TRP A 152 7.93 4.63 7.79
CA TRP A 152 7.21 3.38 7.51
C TRP A 152 6.07 3.54 6.48
N VAL A 153 5.65 4.77 6.17
CA VAL A 153 4.77 5.08 5.04
C VAL A 153 5.65 5.40 3.84
N ASN A 154 5.67 4.50 2.86
CA ASN A 154 6.37 4.69 1.58
C ASN A 154 5.40 4.79 0.39
N ASN A 155 4.09 4.80 0.64
CA ASN A 155 3.08 5.06 -0.39
C ASN A 155 2.76 6.55 -0.44
N THR A 156 2.75 7.14 -1.64
CA THR A 156 2.29 8.51 -1.89
C THR A 156 0.97 8.48 -2.67
N HIS A 157 0.14 7.48 -2.39
CA HIS A 157 -1.07 7.17 -3.16
C HIS A 157 -2.33 7.27 -2.28
N GLY A 158 -3.48 7.36 -2.96
CA GLY A 158 -4.83 7.46 -2.37
C GLY A 158 -4.91 8.42 -1.18
N LEU A 159 -5.36 7.91 -0.03
CA LEU A 159 -5.65 8.73 1.14
C LEU A 159 -4.38 9.37 1.74
N THR A 160 -3.23 8.71 1.65
CA THR A 160 -1.94 9.29 2.07
C THR A 160 -1.60 10.51 1.22
N ARG A 161 -1.87 10.46 -0.09
CA ARG A 161 -1.64 11.59 -1.00
C ARG A 161 -2.55 12.76 -0.68
N ILE A 162 -3.85 12.49 -0.46
CA ILE A 162 -4.82 13.52 -0.08
C ILE A 162 -4.38 14.17 1.23
N THR A 163 -4.11 13.35 2.26
CA THR A 163 -3.63 13.81 3.57
C THR A 163 -2.39 14.70 3.44
N ALA A 164 -1.37 14.25 2.70
CA ALA A 164 -0.14 15.02 2.53
C ALA A 164 -0.38 16.38 1.82
N ASN A 165 -1.20 16.40 0.77
CA ASN A 165 -1.49 17.64 0.04
C ASN A 165 -2.34 18.62 0.86
N VAL A 166 -3.28 18.11 1.65
CA VAL A 166 -4.06 18.91 2.61
C VAL A 166 -3.14 19.51 3.67
N LEU A 167 -2.28 18.69 4.28
CA LEU A 167 -1.32 19.12 5.30
C LEU A 167 -0.22 20.06 4.76
N MET A 168 0.06 20.07 3.46
CA MET A 168 0.97 21.04 2.85
C MET A 168 0.27 22.33 2.40
N GLY A 169 -1.06 22.38 2.47
CA GLY A 169 -1.86 23.51 1.97
C GLY A 169 -1.97 23.54 0.43
N LEU A 170 -1.56 22.47 -0.26
CA LEU A 170 -1.61 22.34 -1.72
C LEU A 170 -3.00 21.96 -2.23
N MET A 171 -3.76 21.20 -1.43
CA MET A 171 -5.12 20.79 -1.77
C MET A 171 -6.10 21.39 -0.77
N ARG A 172 -7.14 22.04 -1.31
CA ARG A 172 -8.16 22.78 -0.54
C ARG A 172 -9.57 22.26 -0.78
N THR A 173 -9.74 21.44 -1.80
CA THR A 173 -11.00 20.78 -2.07
C THR A 173 -10.77 19.44 -2.75
N HIS A 174 -11.73 18.53 -2.59
CA HIS A 174 -11.76 17.24 -3.27
C HIS A 174 -13.22 16.89 -3.58
N HIS A 175 -13.44 16.25 -4.73
CA HIS A 175 -14.75 15.73 -5.11
C HIS A 175 -14.91 14.32 -4.55
N ASP A 176 -15.55 14.20 -3.40
CA ASP A 176 -15.82 12.92 -2.76
C ASP A 176 -17.04 12.99 -1.83
N ASP A 177 -17.57 11.83 -1.47
CA ASP A 177 -18.63 11.71 -0.48
C ASP A 177 -18.05 11.52 0.93
N SER A 178 -18.34 12.47 1.83
CA SER A 178 -17.85 12.45 3.21
C SER A 178 -18.44 11.34 4.05
N SER A 179 -19.55 10.74 3.63
CA SER A 179 -20.21 9.63 4.32
C SER A 179 -19.55 8.27 4.04
N VAL A 180 -18.62 8.19 3.09
CA VAL A 180 -17.88 6.96 2.79
C VAL A 180 -17.16 6.48 4.04
N LYS A 181 -17.44 5.25 4.45
CA LYS A 181 -16.80 4.61 5.60
C LYS A 181 -15.42 4.10 5.20
N LEU A 182 -14.44 4.36 6.05
CA LEU A 182 -13.05 3.95 5.87
C LEU A 182 -12.73 2.81 6.84
N ASP A 183 -12.29 1.68 6.28
CA ASP A 183 -11.75 0.56 7.05
C ASP A 183 -10.25 0.74 7.24
N PHE A 184 -9.82 0.91 8.49
CA PHE A 184 -8.42 1.05 8.86
C PHE A 184 -7.95 -0.15 9.66
N VAL A 185 -7.16 -0.99 9.00
CA VAL A 185 -6.43 -2.05 9.67
C VAL A 185 -4.98 -1.63 9.90
N LEU A 186 -4.49 -1.87 11.12
CA LEU A 186 -3.15 -1.49 11.53
C LEU A 186 -2.14 -2.57 11.12
N ARG A 187 -1.00 -2.16 10.56
CA ARG A 187 -0.01 -3.08 9.95
C ARG A 187 0.55 -4.14 10.90
N ASP A 188 0.74 -3.80 12.17
CA ASP A 188 1.19 -4.75 13.20
C ASP A 188 0.12 -5.77 13.56
N MET A 189 -1.14 -5.36 13.54
CA MET A 189 -2.28 -6.24 13.72
C MET A 189 -2.45 -7.21 12.55
N ILE A 190 -2.18 -6.76 11.31
CA ILE A 190 -2.11 -7.64 10.13
C ILE A 190 -1.01 -8.69 10.32
N ALA A 191 0.19 -8.29 10.73
CA ALA A 191 1.30 -9.23 10.97
C ALA A 191 0.93 -10.28 12.03
N ASN A 192 0.28 -9.87 13.12
CA ASN A 192 -0.24 -10.79 14.13
C ASN A 192 -1.31 -11.72 13.56
N GLY A 193 -2.22 -11.22 12.73
CA GLY A 193 -3.25 -12.02 12.05
C GLY A 193 -2.66 -13.07 11.11
N ILE A 194 -1.60 -12.72 10.36
CA ILE A 194 -0.87 -13.66 9.48
C ILE A 194 -0.21 -14.76 10.30
N ILE A 195 0.44 -14.42 11.42
CA ILE A 195 1.07 -15.41 12.31
C ILE A 195 0.02 -16.29 12.99
N ALA A 196 -1.09 -15.69 13.46
CA ALA A 196 -2.16 -16.41 14.12
C ALA A 196 -2.89 -17.36 13.16
N SER A 197 -3.16 -16.95 11.93
CA SER A 197 -3.75 -17.82 10.90
C SER A 197 -2.81 -18.97 10.53
N ALA A 198 -1.51 -18.72 10.41
CA ALA A 198 -0.52 -19.78 10.20
C ALA A 198 -0.50 -20.81 11.34
N TRP A 199 -0.54 -20.34 12.59
CA TRP A 199 -0.61 -21.20 13.77
C TRP A 199 -1.94 -21.98 13.81
N ASN A 200 -3.06 -21.33 13.53
CA ASN A 200 -4.38 -21.97 13.55
C ASN A 200 -4.48 -23.09 12.51
N THR A 201 -4.05 -22.81 11.27
CA THR A 201 -4.04 -23.80 10.18
C THR A 201 -3.07 -24.96 10.46
N ALA A 202 -1.94 -24.71 11.13
CA ALA A 202 -0.99 -25.76 11.49
C ALA A 202 -1.49 -26.68 12.62
N ASN A 203 -2.28 -26.16 13.57
CA ASN A 203 -2.78 -26.93 14.70
C ASN A 203 -4.17 -27.53 14.48
N ASN A 204 -4.94 -27.01 13.52
CA ASN A 204 -6.26 -27.51 13.15
C ASN A 204 -6.23 -27.97 11.68
N PRO A 205 -5.57 -29.10 11.37
CA PRO A 205 -5.48 -29.59 10.00
C PRO A 205 -6.87 -29.90 9.45
N ARG A 206 -7.19 -29.33 8.30
CA ARG A 206 -8.45 -29.54 7.56
C ARG A 206 -8.24 -30.55 6.44
N SER A 207 -9.33 -30.96 5.79
CA SER A 207 -9.24 -31.76 4.57
C SER A 207 -8.43 -31.03 3.51
N LYS A 208 -7.80 -31.77 2.58
CA LYS A 208 -6.99 -31.17 1.49
C LYS A 208 -7.81 -30.28 0.54
N GLU A 209 -9.13 -30.35 0.62
CA GLU A 209 -10.07 -29.62 -0.24
C GLU A 209 -10.53 -28.30 0.40
N GLU A 210 -10.27 -28.11 1.71
CA GLU A 210 -10.72 -26.95 2.45
C GLU A 210 -9.56 -25.99 2.74
N PHE A 211 -9.45 -24.95 1.93
CA PHE A 211 -8.45 -23.89 2.09
C PHE A 211 -9.02 -22.77 2.97
N PRO A 212 -8.48 -22.54 4.18
CA PRO A 212 -8.93 -21.44 5.04
C PRO A 212 -8.72 -20.10 4.36
N ILE A 213 -9.76 -19.27 4.32
CA ILE A 213 -9.65 -17.85 4.01
C ILE A 213 -9.97 -17.10 5.29
N TYR A 214 -9.13 -16.13 5.64
CA TYR A 214 -9.32 -15.29 6.81
C TYR A 214 -9.42 -13.83 6.36
N ASN A 215 -10.59 -13.23 6.57
CA ASN A 215 -10.82 -11.82 6.32
C ASN A 215 -10.42 -11.02 7.57
N TYR A 216 -9.32 -10.27 7.46
CA TYR A 216 -8.84 -9.41 8.54
C TYR A 216 -9.26 -7.96 8.30
N VAL A 217 -10.43 -7.59 8.83
CA VAL A 217 -11.06 -6.27 8.71
C VAL A 217 -11.09 -5.55 10.06
N SER A 218 -11.22 -4.21 10.07
CA SER A 218 -11.43 -3.51 11.35
C SER A 218 -12.85 -3.72 11.87
N ASN A 219 -13.02 -3.76 13.20
CA ASN A 219 -14.33 -3.92 13.84
C ASN A 219 -15.33 -2.85 13.38
N ASP A 220 -16.64 -3.10 13.60
CA ASP A 220 -17.80 -2.34 13.10
C ASP A 220 -17.79 -0.81 13.30
N LYS A 221 -16.88 -0.25 14.11
CA LYS A 221 -16.74 1.19 14.28
C LYS A 221 -15.83 1.79 13.21
N LEU A 222 -16.33 1.78 11.98
CA LEU A 222 -15.71 2.46 10.85
C LEU A 222 -15.82 3.99 11.03
N ILE A 223 -14.75 4.71 10.71
CA ILE A 223 -14.79 6.18 10.64
C ILE A 223 -15.15 6.62 9.23
N THR A 224 -15.93 7.68 9.10
CA THR A 224 -16.24 8.29 7.81
C THR A 224 -15.05 9.07 7.27
N LEU A 225 -15.00 9.25 5.94
CA LEU A 225 -13.99 10.08 5.28
C LEU A 225 -14.04 11.52 5.80
N GLY A 226 -15.25 12.04 6.10
CA GLY A 226 -15.44 13.34 6.75
C GLY A 226 -14.75 13.42 8.11
N GLU A 227 -15.05 12.50 9.03
CA GLU A 227 -14.43 12.45 10.36
C GLU A 227 -12.89 12.32 10.27
N PHE A 228 -12.40 11.53 9.31
CA PHE A 228 -10.98 11.39 9.08
C PHE A 228 -10.31 12.70 8.63
N ILE A 229 -10.94 13.47 7.74
CA ILE A 229 -10.46 14.78 7.31
C ILE A 229 -10.49 15.78 8.46
N GLU A 230 -11.52 15.78 9.29
CA GLU A 230 -11.60 16.65 10.49
C GLU A 230 -10.46 16.35 11.46
N MET A 231 -10.14 15.07 11.67
CA MET A 231 -8.95 14.69 12.44
C MET A 231 -7.65 15.22 11.80
N ILE A 232 -7.50 15.12 10.47
CA ILE A 232 -6.32 15.65 9.78
C ILE A 232 -6.18 17.15 10.02
N LEU A 233 -7.26 17.92 9.87
CA LEU A 233 -7.24 19.37 10.06
C LEU A 233 -6.93 19.72 11.52
N LYS A 234 -7.59 19.06 12.47
CA LYS A 234 -7.40 19.29 13.92
C LYS A 234 -5.97 18.99 14.39
N TYR A 235 -5.40 17.85 13.99
CA TYR A 235 -4.08 17.44 14.45
C TYR A 235 -2.94 17.95 13.55
N GLY A 236 -3.23 18.32 12.30
CA GLY A 236 -2.27 18.87 11.35
C GLY A 236 -1.68 20.20 11.80
N GLU A 237 -2.50 21.05 12.45
CA GLU A 237 -2.03 22.31 13.02
C GLU A 237 -1.01 22.14 14.15
N LEU A 238 -1.07 21.01 14.88
CA LEU A 238 -0.13 20.72 15.97
C LEU A 238 1.24 20.27 15.47
N ILE A 239 1.35 19.83 14.21
CA ILE A 239 2.58 19.31 13.61
C ILE A 239 2.73 19.86 12.18
N PRO A 240 2.96 21.17 12.01
CA PRO A 240 3.10 21.77 10.69
C PRO A 240 4.35 21.24 9.99
N SER A 241 4.23 20.96 8.69
CA SER A 241 5.37 20.56 7.86
C SER A 241 6.25 21.76 7.59
N GLU A 242 7.58 21.57 7.58
CA GLU A 242 8.52 22.61 7.10
C GLU A 242 8.32 22.95 5.62
N LYS A 243 7.55 22.12 4.89
CA LYS A 243 7.16 22.34 3.50
C LYS A 243 5.73 22.86 3.34
N THR A 244 5.06 23.28 4.42
CA THR A 244 3.72 23.86 4.33
C THR A 244 3.80 25.19 3.57
N ILE A 245 3.04 25.28 2.47
CA ILE A 245 3.02 26.45 1.58
C ILE A 245 1.89 27.40 1.97
N TRP A 246 0.78 26.86 2.49
CA TRP A 246 -0.40 27.63 2.84
C TRP A 246 -1.10 27.06 4.09
N CYS A 247 -1.87 27.90 4.80
CA CYS A 247 -2.73 27.46 5.90
C CYS A 247 -3.70 26.32 5.51
N HIS A 248 -3.92 25.41 6.46
CA HIS A 248 -4.74 24.22 6.29
C HIS A 248 -6.22 24.60 6.21
N ASN A 249 -6.74 24.75 5.00
CA ASN A 249 -8.18 24.95 4.78
C ASN A 249 -8.64 24.02 3.67
N PHE A 250 -9.43 23.01 4.04
CA PHE A 250 -9.90 21.97 3.14
C PHE A 250 -11.41 21.77 3.27
N LYS A 251 -12.10 21.71 2.13
CA LYS A 251 -13.53 21.43 2.03
C LYS A 251 -13.82 20.33 1.03
N MET A 252 -14.51 19.30 1.46
CA MET A 252 -14.98 18.22 0.59
C MET A 252 -16.42 18.45 0.15
N THR A 253 -16.73 18.04 -1.07
CA THR A 253 -18.10 18.12 -1.59
C THR A 253 -18.38 16.96 -2.52
N LYS A 254 -19.59 16.40 -2.43
CA LYS A 254 -20.07 15.36 -3.35
C LYS A 254 -20.59 15.92 -4.69
N TYR A 255 -20.82 17.24 -4.76
CA TYR A 255 -21.41 17.89 -5.93
C TYR A 255 -20.32 18.42 -6.86
N ARG A 256 -20.25 17.85 -8.06
CA ARG A 256 -19.22 18.17 -9.07
C ARG A 256 -19.14 19.67 -9.40
N LEU A 257 -20.27 20.35 -9.54
CA LEU A 257 -20.29 21.78 -9.87
C LEU A 257 -19.71 22.64 -8.75
N VAL A 258 -20.03 22.33 -7.50
CA VAL A 258 -19.46 23.00 -6.32
C VAL A 258 -17.96 22.73 -6.22
N TYR A 259 -17.53 21.50 -6.51
CA TYR A 259 -16.11 21.16 -6.58
C TYR A 259 -15.39 21.98 -7.65
N LEU A 260 -15.92 22.06 -8.87
CA LEU A 260 -15.32 22.85 -9.96
C LEU A 260 -15.26 24.34 -9.61
N PHE A 261 -16.30 24.86 -8.96
CA PHE A 261 -16.30 26.22 -8.41
C PHE A 261 -15.13 26.41 -7.43
N TYR A 262 -14.96 25.52 -6.45
CA TYR A 262 -13.84 25.60 -5.52
C TYR A 262 -12.47 25.46 -6.19
N VAL A 263 -12.31 24.56 -7.16
CA VAL A 263 -11.05 24.43 -7.92
C VAL A 263 -10.71 25.75 -8.62
N TYR A 264 -11.70 26.40 -9.24
CA TYR A 264 -11.48 27.68 -9.92
C TYR A 264 -11.00 28.76 -8.93
N PHE A 265 -11.74 28.97 -7.83
CA PHE A 265 -11.46 30.09 -6.92
C PHE A 265 -10.33 29.82 -5.91
N LEU A 266 -10.11 28.57 -5.51
CA LEU A 266 -9.14 28.21 -4.46
C LEU A 266 -7.82 27.67 -5.02
N HIS A 267 -7.77 27.26 -6.29
CA HIS A 267 -6.56 26.74 -6.93
C HIS A 267 -6.17 27.56 -8.15
N LEU A 268 -7.04 27.64 -9.17
CA LEU A 268 -6.68 28.21 -10.47
C LEU A 268 -6.48 29.73 -10.40
N LEU A 269 -7.46 30.47 -9.89
CA LEU A 269 -7.42 31.93 -9.83
C LEU A 269 -6.25 32.44 -8.97
N PRO A 270 -5.99 31.93 -7.75
CA PRO A 270 -4.80 32.30 -6.99
C PRO A 270 -3.49 31.97 -7.71
N ALA A 271 -3.41 30.81 -8.38
CA ALA A 271 -2.22 30.42 -9.13
C ALA A 271 -1.95 31.38 -10.30
N LEU A 272 -2.99 31.80 -11.03
CA LEU A 272 -2.89 32.78 -12.11
C LEU A 272 -2.39 34.13 -11.60
N ILE A 273 -2.92 34.62 -10.47
CA ILE A 273 -2.50 35.89 -9.86
C ILE A 273 -1.03 35.82 -9.43
N ILE A 274 -0.62 34.77 -8.72
CA ILE A 274 0.77 34.59 -8.28
C ILE A 274 1.71 34.51 -9.49
N ASN A 275 1.31 33.79 -10.53
CA ASN A 275 2.09 33.68 -11.76
C ASN A 275 2.21 35.04 -12.47
N MET A 276 1.14 35.82 -12.53
CA MET A 276 1.16 37.17 -13.11
C MET A 276 2.11 38.09 -12.34
N ILE A 277 2.07 38.09 -11.00
CA ILE A 277 2.98 38.87 -10.15
C ILE A 277 4.43 38.42 -10.37
N ALA A 278 4.69 37.11 -10.41
CA ALA A 278 6.03 36.57 -10.63
C ALA A 278 6.61 37.01 -11.99
N VAL A 279 5.79 36.98 -13.04
CA VAL A 279 6.17 37.48 -14.37
C VAL A 279 6.48 38.98 -14.32
N CYS A 280 5.62 39.79 -13.71
CA CYS A 280 5.83 41.23 -13.55
C CYS A 280 7.09 41.56 -12.72
N ALA A 281 7.45 40.71 -11.75
CA ALA A 281 8.65 40.85 -10.92
C ALA A 281 9.93 40.30 -11.59
N GLY A 282 9.86 39.84 -12.85
CA GLY A 282 11.00 39.26 -13.57
C GLY A 282 11.42 37.87 -13.06
N ILE A 283 10.63 37.22 -12.21
CA ILE A 283 10.90 35.89 -11.66
C ILE A 283 10.50 34.85 -12.71
N ARG A 284 11.44 34.43 -13.56
CA ARG A 284 11.23 33.32 -14.51
C ARG A 284 11.27 31.97 -13.78
N LYS A 285 10.13 31.53 -13.24
CA LYS A 285 9.87 30.11 -12.97
C LYS A 285 8.37 29.81 -13.03
N TYR A 286 8.00 28.89 -13.92
CA TYR A 286 6.65 28.38 -14.11
C TYR A 286 6.12 27.74 -12.82
N ILE A 287 5.12 28.36 -12.18
CA ILE A 287 4.42 27.85 -10.98
C ILE A 287 3.24 26.93 -11.37
N LEU A 288 2.99 26.73 -12.67
CA LEU A 288 2.08 25.70 -13.17
C LEU A 288 2.83 24.39 -13.44
N LYS A 289 3.46 23.82 -12.42
CA LYS A 289 3.61 22.37 -12.40
C LYS A 289 2.40 21.82 -11.71
N ASP A 290 1.75 20.86 -12.36
CA ASP A 290 0.63 20.11 -11.82
C ASP A 290 0.95 19.75 -10.35
N PRO A 291 0.08 20.04 -9.36
CA PRO A 291 0.30 19.62 -7.97
C PRO A 291 0.54 18.10 -7.85
N ILE A 292 0.22 17.35 -8.90
CA ILE A 292 0.47 15.93 -9.09
C ILE A 292 1.96 15.59 -9.28
N GLU A 293 2.79 16.50 -9.80
CA GLU A 293 4.23 16.28 -10.12
C GLU A 293 5.22 16.80 -9.06
N THR A 294 4.77 17.52 -8.03
CA THR A 294 5.66 18.23 -7.09
C THR A 294 6.22 17.35 -5.97
N LEU A 295 5.87 16.06 -5.92
CA LEU A 295 6.57 15.12 -5.04
C LEU A 295 7.96 14.82 -5.63
N PRO A 296 9.05 14.99 -4.87
CA PRO A 296 10.33 14.45 -5.31
C PRO A 296 10.16 12.94 -5.49
N GLN A 297 10.22 12.47 -6.73
CA GLN A 297 10.55 11.07 -6.99
C GLN A 297 11.88 10.86 -6.30
N GLY A 298 11.87 10.10 -5.20
CA GLY A 298 13.08 9.86 -4.42
C GLY A 298 14.16 9.36 -5.36
N ARG A 299 15.18 10.19 -5.60
CA ARG A 299 16.46 9.70 -6.09
C ARG A 299 17.01 8.85 -4.95
N ILE A 300 17.00 7.55 -5.18
CA ILE A 300 17.76 6.60 -4.38
C ILE A 300 19.21 6.83 -4.79
N ASN A 301 19.97 7.49 -3.93
CA ASN A 301 21.40 7.25 -3.80
C ASN A 301 21.58 6.37 -2.56
#